data_AF-A0A0F9AZ50-F1
#
_entry.id   AF-A0A0F9AZ50-F1
#
_cell.length_a   1.000
_cell.length_b   1.000
_cell.length_c   1.000
_cell.angle_alpha   90.00
_cell.angle_beta   90.00
_cell.angle_gamma   90.00
#
_symmetry.space_group_name_H-M   'P 1'
#
loop_
_entity.id
_entity.type
_entity.pdbx_description
1 polymer ?
#
loop_
_entity_poly.entity_id
_entity_poly.type
_entity_poly.pdbx_seq_one_letter_code
_entity_poly.pdbx_strand_id
1 'polypeptide(L)'
;MLALNVEPCAIVQCFAGQFRRGEDSQRVTLFLDMGHACTQVVISHGAKLVFARNLMVGVHQLEEAAAAALDVAPAQVAAIRRQVEVDDQSAGDSAGVYDAMAESLRDVGEEILKYLRYYDSVFPARPVERVIFLGGPAQDRKLCQRMAQQLGLPAQLGDPLAQVKSSASKELDCREPQPAWAVAIGLSLGAERARAA
;
A
#
# COMPACT_ATOMS: atom_id res chain seq x y z
N MET A 1 25.27 -7.71 -12.95
CA MET A 1 24.34 -7.36 -14.05
C MET A 1 23.29 -6.44 -13.46
N LEU A 2 23.19 -5.21 -13.96
CA LEU A 2 22.19 -4.22 -13.53
C LEU A 2 20.94 -4.41 -14.40
N ALA A 3 19.76 -4.49 -13.79
CA ALA A 3 18.48 -4.50 -14.50
C ALA A 3 17.67 -3.28 -14.10
N LEU A 4 17.01 -2.65 -15.07
CA LEU A 4 16.08 -1.54 -14.84
C LEU A 4 14.66 -2.06 -15.05
N ASN A 5 13.78 -1.81 -14.07
CA ASN A 5 12.38 -2.17 -14.14
C ASN A 5 11.53 -1.01 -13.61
N VAL A 6 10.27 -0.95 -14.03
CA VAL A 6 9.33 0.04 -13.53
C VAL A 6 8.73 -0.41 -12.20
N GLU A 7 8.56 0.53 -11.28
CA GLU A 7 8.09 0.28 -9.92
C GLU A 7 6.78 -0.51 -9.81
N PRO A 8 5.73 -0.25 -10.61
CA PRO A 8 4.51 -1.07 -10.58
C PRO A 8 4.75 -2.55 -10.89
N CYS A 9 5.68 -2.85 -11.82
CA CYS A 9 6.03 -4.23 -12.13
C CYS A 9 6.79 -4.89 -10.99
N ALA A 10 7.65 -4.14 -10.28
CA ALA A 10 8.35 -4.65 -9.11
C ALA A 10 7.36 -5.00 -7.99
N ILE A 11 6.36 -4.15 -7.73
CA ILE A 11 5.30 -4.43 -6.76
C ILE A 11 4.59 -5.75 -7.09
N VAL A 12 4.07 -5.89 -8.32
CA VAL A 12 3.36 -7.12 -8.72
C VAL A 12 4.27 -8.34 -8.62
N GLN A 13 5.55 -8.19 -8.97
CA GLN A 13 6.54 -9.26 -8.89
C GLN A 13 6.82 -9.70 -7.44
N CYS A 14 6.85 -8.76 -6.49
CA CYS A 14 7.02 -9.06 -5.06
C CYS A 14 5.94 -10.04 -4.55
N PHE A 15 4.70 -9.83 -4.98
CA PHE A 15 3.56 -10.64 -4.55
C PHE A 15 3.25 -11.82 -5.49
N ALA A 16 4.02 -11.99 -6.57
CA ALA A 16 3.78 -13.01 -7.59
C ALA A 16 3.80 -14.46 -7.09
N GLY A 17 4.53 -14.75 -6.01
CA GLY A 17 4.55 -16.09 -5.42
C GLY A 17 3.30 -16.43 -4.61
N GLN A 18 2.57 -15.43 -4.10
CA GLN A 18 1.28 -15.66 -3.42
C GLN A 18 0.20 -16.12 -4.41
N PHE A 19 0.26 -15.66 -5.67
CA PHE A 19 -0.68 -16.03 -6.73
C PHE A 19 -0.48 -17.44 -7.33
N ARG A 20 0.43 -18.26 -6.77
CA ARG A 20 0.76 -19.59 -7.33
C ARG A 20 -0.20 -20.71 -6.90
N ARG A 21 -1.05 -20.51 -5.87
CA ARG A 21 -2.09 -21.47 -5.48
C ARG A 21 -3.34 -21.22 -6.33
N GLY A 22 -3.93 -22.28 -6.89
CA GLY A 22 -4.84 -22.25 -8.06
C GLY A 22 -5.79 -21.05 -8.17
N GLU A 23 -6.65 -20.82 -7.17
CA GLU A 23 -7.68 -19.77 -7.18
C GLU A 23 -7.09 -18.33 -7.19
N ASP A 24 -5.91 -18.09 -6.61
CA ASP A 24 -5.30 -16.77 -6.54
C ASP A 24 -4.65 -16.32 -7.87
N SER A 25 -4.51 -17.23 -8.84
CA SER A 25 -3.86 -16.94 -10.12
C SER A 25 -4.68 -16.02 -11.04
N GLN A 26 -5.99 -15.97 -10.84
CA GLN A 26 -6.92 -15.09 -11.58
C GLN A 26 -7.45 -13.93 -10.74
N ARG A 27 -7.09 -13.88 -9.46
CA ARG A 27 -7.59 -12.89 -8.50
C ARG A 27 -7.19 -11.48 -8.90
N VAL A 28 -8.15 -10.57 -8.90
CA VAL A 28 -7.88 -9.15 -9.18
C VAL A 28 -7.51 -8.44 -7.90
N THR A 29 -6.28 -7.94 -7.84
CA THR A 29 -5.74 -7.26 -6.64
C THR A 29 -5.41 -5.81 -6.96
N LEU A 30 -5.92 -4.89 -6.15
CA LEU A 30 -5.46 -3.50 -6.08
C LEU A 30 -4.29 -3.43 -5.08
N PHE A 31 -3.17 -2.85 -5.48
CA PHE A 31 -2.12 -2.42 -4.59
C PHE A 31 -2.15 -0.90 -4.47
N LEU A 32 -2.10 -0.43 -3.24
CA LEU A 32 -1.96 0.99 -2.91
C LEU A 32 -0.63 1.18 -2.21
N ASP A 33 0.37 1.68 -2.94
CA ASP A 33 1.65 2.05 -2.37
C ASP A 33 1.61 3.51 -1.93
N MET A 34 1.44 3.71 -0.63
CA MET A 34 1.31 5.03 -0.03
C MET A 34 2.70 5.55 0.31
N GLY A 35 3.20 6.49 -0.48
CA GLY A 35 4.47 7.17 -0.24
C GLY A 35 4.32 8.44 0.59
N HIS A 36 5.45 9.11 0.80
CA HIS A 36 5.47 10.41 1.47
C HIS A 36 4.75 11.49 0.65
N ALA A 37 5.09 11.61 -0.64
CA ALA A 37 4.60 12.69 -1.51
C ALA A 37 3.58 12.23 -2.58
N CYS A 38 3.53 10.93 -2.88
CA CYS A 38 2.64 10.36 -3.88
C CYS A 38 2.09 9.01 -3.42
N THR A 39 0.98 8.60 -4.02
CA THR A 39 0.37 7.28 -3.83
C THR A 39 0.28 6.60 -5.18
N GLN A 40 0.80 5.38 -5.29
CA GLN A 40 0.74 4.60 -6.51
C GLN A 40 -0.41 3.59 -6.45
N VAL A 41 -1.29 3.65 -7.43
CA VAL A 41 -2.41 2.74 -7.65
C VAL A 41 -1.99 1.72 -8.70
N VAL A 42 -1.96 0.45 -8.33
CA VAL A 42 -1.59 -0.64 -9.24
C VAL A 42 -2.66 -1.71 -9.20
N ILE A 43 -3.17 -2.16 -10.35
CA ILE A 43 -4.11 -3.29 -10.42
C ILE A 43 -3.45 -4.42 -11.20
N SER A 44 -3.54 -5.63 -10.67
CA SER A 44 -3.06 -6.84 -11.33
C SER A 44 -4.12 -7.93 -11.41
N HIS A 45 -4.00 -8.77 -12.45
CA HIS A 45 -4.68 -10.06 -12.54
C HIS A 45 -3.64 -11.13 -12.22
N GLY A 46 -3.66 -11.66 -10.99
CA GLY A 46 -2.57 -12.46 -10.47
C GLY A 46 -1.23 -11.72 -10.65
N ALA A 47 -0.27 -12.36 -11.33
CA ALA A 47 1.06 -11.79 -11.58
C ALA A 47 1.14 -10.85 -12.80
N LYS A 48 0.02 -10.55 -13.48
CA LYS A 48 0.00 -9.67 -14.66
C LYS A 48 -0.45 -8.26 -14.26
N LEU A 49 0.42 -7.27 -14.45
CA LEU A 49 0.08 -5.85 -14.34
C LEU A 49 -0.94 -5.47 -15.44
N VAL A 50 -2.03 -4.80 -15.06
CA VAL A 50 -3.06 -4.34 -16.01
C VAL A 50 -3.39 -2.84 -15.91
N PHE A 51 -3.11 -2.22 -14.76
CA PHE A 51 -3.29 -0.79 -14.57
C PHE A 51 -2.24 -0.25 -13.59
N ALA A 52 -1.70 0.93 -13.87
CA ALA A 52 -0.83 1.66 -12.96
C ALA A 52 -1.03 3.17 -13.14
N ARG A 53 -1.25 3.90 -12.05
CA ARG A 53 -1.33 5.37 -12.01
C ARG A 53 -0.77 5.91 -10.72
N ASN A 54 -0.22 7.12 -10.78
CA ASN A 54 0.29 7.83 -9.61
C ASN A 54 -0.68 8.98 -9.29
N LEU A 55 -1.14 9.02 -8.05
CA LEU A 55 -1.74 10.21 -7.47
C LEU A 55 -0.62 11.06 -6.87
N MET A 56 -0.59 12.34 -7.21
CA MET A 56 0.36 13.31 -6.64
C MET A 56 -0.09 13.77 -5.25
N VAL A 57 -0.56 12.82 -4.44
CA VAL A 57 -0.96 12.99 -3.05
C VAL A 57 -0.39 11.81 -2.29
N GLY A 58 0.44 12.10 -1.30
CA GLY A 58 0.98 11.13 -0.35
C GLY A 58 0.54 11.46 1.06
N VAL A 59 1.18 10.82 2.03
CA VAL A 59 0.82 11.03 3.43
C VAL A 59 1.15 12.44 3.93
N HIS A 60 2.14 13.09 3.33
CA HIS A 60 2.57 14.43 3.72
C HIS A 60 1.43 15.44 3.61
N GLN A 61 0.69 15.41 2.49
CA GLN A 61 -0.43 16.33 2.28
C GLN A 61 -1.58 16.05 3.26
N LEU A 62 -1.80 14.78 3.63
CA LEU A 62 -2.78 14.42 4.66
C LEU A 62 -2.36 14.96 6.04
N GLU A 63 -1.07 14.86 6.35
CA GLU A 63 -0.50 15.38 7.61
C GLU A 63 -0.55 16.92 7.66
N GLU A 64 -0.28 17.60 6.55
CA GLU A 64 -0.39 19.05 6.44
C GLU A 64 -1.84 19.53 6.64
N ALA A 65 -2.81 18.85 6.03
CA ALA A 65 -4.23 19.17 6.22
C ALA A 65 -4.66 19.00 7.68
N ALA A 66 -4.25 17.91 8.32
CA ALA A 66 -4.56 17.65 9.72
C ALA A 66 -3.89 18.68 10.66
N ALA A 67 -2.64 19.02 10.37
CA ALA A 67 -1.87 20.00 11.13
C ALA A 67 -2.50 21.38 11.07
N ALA A 68 -2.94 21.80 9.87
CA ALA A 68 -3.67 23.06 9.69
C ALA A 68 -5.01 23.07 10.44
N ALA A 69 -5.75 21.98 10.43
CA ALA A 69 -7.04 21.87 11.12
C ALA A 69 -6.91 21.85 12.66
N LEU A 70 -5.80 21.32 13.18
CA LEU A 70 -5.55 21.21 14.63
C LEU A 70 -4.68 22.35 15.20
N ASP A 71 -4.21 23.27 14.37
CA ASP A 71 -3.27 24.35 14.72
C ASP A 71 -1.97 23.82 15.39
N VAL A 72 -1.39 22.78 14.79
CA VAL A 72 -0.18 22.10 15.26
C VAL A 72 0.86 21.98 14.16
N ALA A 73 2.09 21.58 14.50
CA ALA A 73 3.11 21.32 13.50
C ALA A 73 2.87 19.97 12.77
N PRO A 74 3.10 19.86 11.45
CA PRO A 74 2.98 18.59 10.71
C PRO A 74 3.83 17.45 11.30
N ALA A 75 5.00 17.78 11.87
CA ALA A 75 5.85 16.82 12.55
C ALA A 75 5.18 16.19 13.78
N GLN A 76 4.31 16.93 14.49
CA GLN A 76 3.55 16.41 15.63
C GLN A 76 2.48 15.42 15.15
N VAL A 77 1.77 15.74 14.06
CA VAL A 77 0.82 14.81 13.42
C VAL A 77 1.51 13.52 12.99
N ALA A 78 2.65 13.61 12.31
CA ALA A 78 3.43 12.44 11.88
C ALA A 78 3.90 11.59 13.07
N ALA A 79 4.32 12.22 14.17
CA ALA A 79 4.72 11.53 15.40
C ALA A 79 3.54 10.79 16.04
N ILE A 80 2.38 11.43 16.16
CA ILE A 80 1.16 10.82 16.70
C ILE A 80 0.78 9.60 15.86
N ARG A 81 0.78 9.71 14.53
CA ARG A 81 0.44 8.60 13.62
C ARG A 81 1.38 7.40 13.77
N ARG A 82 2.69 7.62 13.92
CA ARG A 82 3.68 6.54 14.13
C ARG A 82 3.54 5.86 15.50
N GLN A 83 3.04 6.57 16.52
CA GLN A 83 2.88 6.03 17.88
C GLN A 83 1.61 5.17 18.05
N VAL A 84 0.67 5.22 17.11
CA VAL A 84 -0.60 4.46 17.18
C VAL A 84 -0.40 2.94 17.24
N GLU A 85 0.78 2.42 16.91
CA GLU A 85 1.09 1.00 17.05
C GLU A 85 1.39 0.55 18.49
N VAL A 86 1.71 1.47 19.41
CA VAL A 86 2.35 1.13 20.71
C VAL A 86 1.43 1.32 21.93
N ASP A 87 0.39 2.17 21.88
CA ASP A 87 -0.44 2.46 23.05
C ASP A 87 -1.95 2.58 22.72
N ASP A 88 -2.77 1.74 23.34
CA ASP A 88 -4.25 1.80 23.28
C ASP A 88 -4.80 2.92 24.20
N GLN A 89 -3.95 3.54 25.04
CA GLN A 89 -4.35 4.55 26.03
C GLN A 89 -4.28 6.01 25.54
N SER A 90 -3.63 6.29 24.40
CA SER A 90 -3.61 7.62 23.75
C SER A 90 -4.67 7.76 22.64
N ALA A 91 -5.80 7.05 22.80
CA ALA A 91 -6.89 6.99 21.83
C ALA A 91 -7.54 8.36 21.53
N GLY A 92 -7.52 9.29 22.49
CA GLY A 92 -8.13 10.63 22.36
C GLY A 92 -7.41 11.53 21.35
N ASP A 93 -6.10 11.73 21.51
CA ASP A 93 -5.30 12.61 20.64
C ASP A 93 -5.15 12.03 19.22
N SER A 94 -5.02 10.71 19.11
CA SER A 94 -4.94 10.06 17.79
C SER A 94 -6.26 10.15 17.01
N ALA A 95 -7.42 10.06 17.68
CA ALA A 95 -8.71 10.18 17.01
C ALA A 95 -8.89 11.56 16.36
N GLY A 96 -8.54 12.64 17.08
CA GLY A 96 -8.60 14.00 16.55
C GLY A 96 -7.76 14.20 15.29
N VAL A 97 -6.58 13.59 15.23
CA VAL A 97 -5.73 13.60 14.02
C VAL A 97 -6.43 12.95 12.83
N TYR A 98 -6.96 11.74 12.98
CA TYR A 98 -7.60 11.08 11.83
C TYR A 98 -8.90 11.77 11.41
N ASP A 99 -9.64 12.37 12.34
CA ASP A 99 -10.83 13.16 12.05
C ASP A 99 -10.47 14.43 11.29
N ALA A 100 -9.37 15.10 11.65
CA ALA A 100 -8.82 16.21 10.90
C ALA A 100 -8.34 15.80 9.49
N MET A 101 -7.86 14.56 9.31
CA MET A 101 -7.49 14.01 7.99
C MET A 101 -8.70 13.54 7.16
N ALA A 102 -9.91 13.47 7.71
CA ALA A 102 -11.00 12.71 7.12
C ALA A 102 -11.48 13.26 5.76
N GLU A 103 -11.45 14.57 5.58
CA GLU A 103 -11.81 15.22 4.31
C GLU A 103 -10.77 14.90 3.23
N SER A 104 -9.48 15.16 3.49
CA SER A 104 -8.42 14.87 2.52
C SER A 104 -8.31 13.38 2.21
N LEU A 105 -8.57 12.50 3.18
CA LEU A 105 -8.66 11.06 2.93
C LEU A 105 -9.80 10.73 1.97
N ARG A 106 -10.98 11.35 2.16
CA ARG A 106 -12.14 11.17 1.29
C ARG A 106 -11.83 11.60 -0.13
N ASP A 107 -11.18 12.74 -0.32
CA ASP A 107 -10.79 13.23 -1.65
C ASP A 107 -9.88 12.22 -2.38
N VAL A 108 -8.90 11.66 -1.65
CA VAL A 108 -8.02 10.61 -2.19
C VAL A 108 -8.82 9.35 -2.53
N GLY A 109 -9.73 8.92 -1.64
CA GLY A 109 -10.60 7.77 -1.88
C GLY A 109 -11.48 7.95 -3.12
N GLU A 110 -12.08 9.13 -3.28
CA GLU A 110 -12.91 9.47 -4.45
C GLU A 110 -12.11 9.46 -5.75
N GLU A 111 -10.86 9.91 -5.73
CA GLU A 111 -9.95 9.83 -6.87
C GLU A 111 -9.60 8.38 -7.21
N ILE A 112 -9.25 7.55 -6.21
CA ILE A 112 -8.97 6.12 -6.43
C ILE A 112 -10.21 5.41 -6.99
N LEU A 113 -11.40 5.74 -6.50
CA LEU A 113 -12.66 5.19 -7.02
C LEU A 113 -12.89 5.55 -8.50
N LYS A 114 -12.39 6.67 -9.01
CA LYS A 114 -12.42 6.97 -10.46
C LYS A 114 -11.58 5.97 -11.25
N TYR A 115 -10.42 5.57 -10.73
CA TYR A 115 -9.58 4.55 -11.38
C TYR A 115 -10.21 3.17 -11.33
N LEU A 116 -10.87 2.82 -10.23
CA LEU A 116 -11.62 1.56 -10.12
C LEU A 116 -12.79 1.52 -11.12
N ARG A 117 -13.57 2.59 -11.22
CA ARG A 117 -14.63 2.69 -12.24
C ARG A 117 -14.09 2.59 -13.66
N TYR A 118 -12.94 3.23 -13.95
CA TYR A 118 -12.28 3.08 -15.25
C TYR A 118 -11.90 1.62 -15.51
N TYR A 119 -11.27 0.96 -14.53
CA TYR A 119 -10.90 -0.44 -14.64
C TYR A 119 -12.13 -1.35 -14.87
N ASP A 120 -13.21 -1.17 -14.11
CA ASP A 120 -14.44 -1.95 -14.25
C ASP A 120 -15.10 -1.76 -15.62
N SER A 121 -14.99 -0.57 -16.22
CA SER A 121 -15.48 -0.33 -17.59
C SER A 121 -14.72 -1.12 -18.66
N VAL A 122 -13.44 -1.42 -18.41
CA VAL A 122 -12.58 -2.18 -19.33
C VAL A 122 -12.71 -3.69 -19.06
N PHE A 123 -12.87 -4.09 -17.80
CA PHE A 123 -12.92 -5.50 -17.37
C PHE A 123 -14.17 -5.83 -16.52
N PRO A 124 -15.39 -5.71 -17.07
CA PRO A 124 -16.63 -5.85 -16.30
C PRO A 124 -16.86 -7.25 -15.70
N ALA A 125 -16.25 -8.28 -16.28
CA ALA A 125 -16.36 -9.66 -15.79
C ALA A 125 -15.37 -10.01 -14.66
N ARG A 126 -14.51 -9.07 -14.25
CA ARG A 126 -13.42 -9.32 -13.28
C ARG A 126 -13.28 -8.13 -12.32
N PRO A 127 -14.20 -7.97 -11.35
CA PRO A 127 -14.13 -6.87 -10.39
C PRO A 127 -12.88 -6.97 -9.50
N VAL A 128 -12.44 -5.85 -8.94
CA VAL A 128 -11.37 -5.85 -7.94
C VAL A 128 -11.87 -6.51 -6.65
N GLU A 129 -11.14 -7.51 -6.15
CA GLU A 129 -11.60 -8.33 -5.03
C GLU A 129 -11.02 -7.93 -3.67
N ARG A 130 -9.87 -7.23 -3.67
CA ARG A 130 -9.17 -6.80 -2.47
C ARG A 130 -8.19 -5.68 -2.73
N VAL A 131 -7.81 -5.00 -1.67
CA VAL A 131 -6.71 -4.02 -1.62
C VAL A 131 -5.57 -4.50 -0.74
N ILE A 132 -4.34 -4.36 -1.23
CA ILE A 132 -3.10 -4.57 -0.47
C ILE A 132 -2.41 -3.22 -0.29
N PHE A 133 -2.23 -2.81 0.96
CA PHE A 133 -1.53 -1.57 1.30
C PHE A 133 -0.02 -1.80 1.41
N LEU A 134 0.74 -0.91 0.78
CA LEU A 134 2.20 -0.90 0.71
C LEU A 134 2.76 0.48 1.07
N GLY A 135 4.08 0.57 1.21
CA GLY A 135 4.76 1.80 1.60
C GLY A 135 4.90 1.93 3.12
N GLY A 136 5.74 2.86 3.58
CA GLY A 136 5.96 3.10 5.01
C GLY A 136 4.68 3.43 5.78
N PRO A 137 3.87 4.41 5.31
CA PRO A 137 2.58 4.74 5.88
C PRO A 137 1.58 3.59 6.03
N ALA A 138 1.73 2.47 5.30
CA ALA A 138 0.82 1.33 5.45
C ALA A 138 0.92 0.61 6.80
N GLN A 139 1.99 0.86 7.58
CA GLN A 139 2.07 0.39 8.97
C GLN A 139 0.96 0.99 9.85
N ASP A 140 0.53 2.22 9.55
CA ASP A 140 -0.62 2.83 10.21
C ASP A 140 -1.93 2.12 9.82
N ARG A 141 -2.36 1.20 10.70
CA ARG A 141 -3.58 0.41 10.50
C ARG A 141 -4.84 1.26 10.49
N LYS A 142 -4.90 2.35 11.26
CA LYS A 142 -6.08 3.23 11.30
C LYS A 142 -6.23 3.96 9.96
N LEU A 143 -5.13 4.44 9.38
CA LEU A 143 -5.11 4.98 8.02
C LEU A 143 -5.61 3.96 6.99
N CYS A 144 -5.04 2.75 7.01
CA CYS A 144 -5.42 1.68 6.08
C CYS A 144 -6.91 1.30 6.21
N GLN A 145 -7.42 1.23 7.46
CA GLN A 145 -8.83 0.93 7.73
C GLN A 145 -9.75 2.01 7.18
N ARG A 146 -9.46 3.31 7.40
CA ARG A 146 -10.28 4.40 6.87
C ARG A 146 -10.30 4.40 5.34
N MET A 147 -9.16 4.19 4.70
CA MET A 147 -9.08 4.07 3.24
C MET A 147 -9.85 2.85 2.73
N ALA A 148 -9.71 1.68 3.37
CA ALA A 148 -10.44 0.47 3.00
C ALA A 148 -11.96 0.64 3.08
N GLN A 149 -12.45 1.31 4.13
CA GLN A 149 -13.87 1.63 4.31
C GLN A 149 -14.41 2.51 3.17
N GLN A 150 -13.63 3.52 2.74
CA GLN A 150 -14.02 4.37 1.62
C GLN A 150 -14.05 3.61 0.28
N LEU A 151 -13.11 2.68 0.08
CA LEU A 151 -13.05 1.87 -1.14
C LEU A 151 -14.07 0.73 -1.17
N GLY A 152 -14.62 0.34 -0.01
CA GLY A 152 -15.53 -0.81 0.10
C GLY A 152 -14.86 -2.15 -0.23
N LEU A 153 -13.53 -2.25 -0.10
CA LEU A 153 -12.76 -3.43 -0.46
C LEU A 153 -12.16 -4.12 0.78
N PRO A 154 -12.13 -5.46 0.81
CA PRO A 154 -11.35 -6.19 1.80
C PRO A 154 -9.88 -5.76 1.75
N ALA A 155 -9.35 -5.37 2.90
CA ALA A 155 -8.00 -4.82 3.02
C ALA A 155 -7.03 -5.78 3.69
N GLN A 156 -5.80 -5.77 3.18
CA GLN A 156 -4.68 -6.51 3.75
C GLN A 156 -3.44 -5.61 3.77
N LEU A 157 -2.66 -5.69 4.85
CA LEU A 157 -1.32 -5.12 4.89
C LEU A 157 -0.37 -6.03 4.10
N GLY A 158 0.34 -5.48 3.13
CA GLY A 158 1.31 -6.24 2.36
C GLY A 158 2.51 -6.65 3.21
N ASP A 159 2.86 -7.93 3.15
CA ASP A 159 4.10 -8.45 3.74
C ASP A 159 5.03 -9.01 2.64
N PRO A 160 5.97 -8.18 2.17
CA PRO A 160 7.01 -8.61 1.23
C PRO A 160 7.92 -9.73 1.76
N LEU A 161 8.12 -9.83 3.08
CA LEU A 161 9.05 -10.76 3.70
C LEU A 161 8.45 -12.16 3.91
N ALA A 162 7.12 -12.30 3.84
CA ALA A 162 6.43 -13.59 3.98
C ALA A 162 6.96 -14.71 3.07
N GLN A 163 7.56 -14.36 1.92
CA GLN A 163 8.10 -15.32 0.95
C GLN A 163 9.62 -15.51 1.07
N VAL A 164 10.30 -14.69 1.87
CA VAL A 164 11.75 -14.75 2.04
C VAL A 164 12.07 -15.83 3.05
N LYS A 165 12.76 -16.90 2.61
CA LYS A 165 13.26 -17.92 3.52
C LYS A 165 14.35 -17.29 4.40
N SER A 166 14.09 -17.16 5.69
CA SER A 166 15.07 -16.69 6.66
C SER A 166 16.22 -17.70 6.74
N SER A 167 17.30 -17.45 6.01
CA SER A 167 18.49 -18.30 6.04
C SER A 167 19.80 -17.55 6.22
N ALA A 168 19.82 -16.23 6.46
CA ALA A 168 21.07 -15.47 6.29
C ALA A 168 21.50 -14.50 7.42
N SER A 169 20.63 -14.01 8.30
CA SER A 169 21.09 -13.03 9.32
C SER A 169 20.11 -12.86 10.49
N LYS A 170 20.63 -12.91 11.72
CA LYS A 170 19.91 -12.62 12.97
C LYS A 170 19.43 -11.15 13.09
N GLU A 171 19.86 -10.29 12.16
CA GLU A 171 19.67 -8.83 12.21
C GLU A 171 18.35 -8.35 11.59
N LEU A 172 17.67 -9.20 10.82
CA LEU A 172 16.40 -8.88 10.19
C LEU A 172 15.27 -9.52 11.00
N ASP A 173 14.47 -8.69 11.67
CA ASP A 173 13.24 -9.18 12.29
C ASP A 173 12.16 -9.36 11.21
N CYS A 174 12.10 -10.57 10.66
CA CYS A 174 11.07 -10.95 9.69
C CYS A 174 9.71 -11.24 10.33
N ARG A 175 9.51 -10.98 11.63
CA ARG A 175 8.22 -11.21 12.32
C ARG A 175 7.21 -10.11 12.07
N GLU A 176 7.68 -8.90 11.79
CA GLU A 176 6.83 -7.77 11.48
C GLU A 176 6.80 -7.52 9.97
N PRO A 177 5.62 -7.23 9.41
CA PRO A 177 5.50 -6.93 7.98
C PRO A 177 6.25 -5.64 7.65
N GLN A 178 7.05 -5.67 6.58
CA GLN A 178 7.80 -4.52 6.07
C GLN A 178 7.23 -4.04 4.73
N PRO A 179 6.04 -3.40 4.72
CA PRO A 179 5.32 -3.02 3.48
C PRO A 179 6.12 -2.07 2.59
N ALA A 180 7.01 -1.25 3.16
CA ALA A 180 7.88 -0.33 2.43
C ALA A 180 8.91 -1.03 1.53
N TRP A 181 9.16 -2.32 1.70
CA TRP A 181 10.21 -3.04 0.98
C TRP A 181 9.71 -3.76 -0.28
N ALA A 182 8.42 -3.64 -0.60
CA ALA A 182 7.80 -4.34 -1.73
C ALA A 182 8.55 -4.10 -3.05
N VAL A 183 8.91 -2.85 -3.35
CA VAL A 183 9.63 -2.49 -4.58
C VAL A 183 11.03 -3.12 -4.58
N ALA A 184 11.81 -2.95 -3.51
CA ALA A 184 13.18 -3.45 -3.41
C ALA A 184 13.24 -4.99 -3.56
N ILE A 185 12.33 -5.70 -2.88
CA ILE A 185 12.21 -7.17 -2.97
C ILE A 185 11.74 -7.58 -4.37
N GLY A 186 10.75 -6.90 -4.92
CA GLY A 186 10.25 -7.14 -6.28
C GLY A 186 11.32 -7.00 -7.36
N LEU A 187 12.14 -5.96 -7.28
CA LEU A 187 13.28 -5.75 -8.18
C LEU A 187 14.32 -6.86 -8.05
N SER A 188 14.60 -7.32 -6.82
CA SER A 188 15.56 -8.39 -6.55
C SER A 188 15.08 -9.73 -7.12
N LEU A 189 13.79 -10.06 -6.97
CA LEU A 189 13.19 -11.28 -7.52
C LEU A 189 13.05 -11.24 -9.05
N GLY A 190 12.84 -10.06 -9.64
CA GLY A 190 12.74 -9.89 -11.09
C GLY A 190 14.04 -10.25 -11.83
N ALA A 191 15.19 -10.00 -11.21
CA ALA A 191 16.50 -10.31 -11.78
C ALA A 191 16.74 -11.82 -11.97
N GLU A 192 16.16 -12.68 -11.12
CA GLU A 192 16.28 -14.14 -11.26
C GLU A 192 15.43 -14.69 -12.41
N ARG A 193 14.23 -14.15 -12.64
CA ARG A 193 13.35 -14.61 -13.74
C ARG A 193 13.90 -14.26 -15.12
N ALA A 194 14.57 -13.11 -15.26
CA ALA A 194 15.24 -12.75 -16.51
C ALA A 194 16.43 -13.67 -16.86
N ARG A 195 16.95 -14.47 -15.92
CA ARG A 195 17.99 -15.48 -16.17
C ARG A 195 17.44 -16.86 -16.54
N ALA A 196 16.16 -17.11 -16.25
CA ALA A 196 15.49 -18.39 -16.50
C ALA A 196 14.69 -18.43 -17.81
N ALA A 197 14.61 -17.29 -18.52
CA ALA A 197 14.02 -17.13 -19.85
C ALA A 197 15.14 -16.93 -20.87
#